data_AF-A0A8H4CNX4-F1
#
_entry.id   AF-A0A8H4CNX4-F1
#
_cell.length_a   1.000
_cell.length_b   1.000
_cell.length_c   1.000
_cell.angle_alpha   90.00
_cell.angle_beta   90.00
_cell.angle_gamma   90.00
#
_symmetry.space_group_name_H-M   'P 1'
#
loop_
_entity.id
_entity.type
_entity.pdbx_description
1 polymer ?
#
loop_
_entity_poly.entity_id
_entity_poly.type
_entity_poly.pdbx_seq_one_letter_code
_entity_poly.pdbx_strand_id
1 'polypeptide(L)'
;MGRLQPSVGQPPASFRKAARAKKAKVTLNQLIPSLLPTHPRARKGIDTAELIIEPKPAKKQLSPSKDGSARSLEADSPPSVVLRVADTLTAAHSLTSDRPGEGRVAILNMASPLTPGGGFINGAGSQEESLCMRCTLLPSLKDEWYRLPELGAIYTPDVLVFRGENSDEVLEKKERWFVDCISAAMLRNPETDRDESTGFSSYVNDTDRQLVLEKMKMVLRICQVKGVKKVVLGAWGCGAFGNPVGEVASAWKKVLLPRNDNKGKKKGNKETWNDIDKVVFAIKDAGMADAFEAAFGKGLTREEADESGDEDESEVDPEEANRAELQERIRELEERIEKTANPQLKEGLRVILAGLVGQLPSEENGNAADEVSEEESEEESEEESEEGED
;
A
#
# COMPACT_ATOMS: atom_id res chain seq x y z
N MET A 1 18.26 13.57 -28.41
CA MET A 1 17.65 14.22 -27.23
C MET A 1 18.22 13.57 -25.98
N GLY A 2 19.29 14.15 -25.42
CA GLY A 2 19.85 13.70 -24.13
C GLY A 2 19.12 14.45 -23.01
N ARG A 3 18.77 13.74 -21.93
CA ARG A 3 18.21 14.36 -20.73
C ARG A 3 19.26 15.30 -20.12
N LEU A 4 18.86 16.52 -19.76
CA LEU A 4 19.73 17.59 -19.27
C LEU A 4 19.86 17.65 -17.73
N GLN A 5 19.17 16.76 -17.00
CA GLN A 5 19.33 16.62 -15.54
C GLN A 5 20.04 15.30 -15.21
N PRO A 6 21.05 15.31 -14.31
CA PRO A 6 21.66 14.08 -13.82
C PRO A 6 20.60 13.29 -13.05
N SER A 7 20.31 12.06 -13.47
CA SER A 7 19.43 11.21 -12.68
C SER A 7 20.10 10.95 -11.33
N VAL A 8 19.55 11.48 -10.24
CA VAL A 8 19.91 11.02 -8.89
C VAL A 8 19.43 9.57 -8.82
N GLY A 9 20.36 8.67 -9.08
CA GLY A 9 20.04 7.26 -9.29
C GLY A 9 19.53 6.69 -7.98
N GLN A 10 18.26 6.26 -7.94
CA GLN A 10 17.82 5.35 -6.89
C GLN A 10 18.85 4.23 -6.76
N PRO A 11 19.23 3.82 -5.54
CA PRO A 11 20.16 2.72 -5.35
C PRO A 11 19.71 1.52 -6.19
N PRO A 12 20.66 0.77 -6.79
CA PRO A 12 20.29 -0.32 -7.67
C PRO A 12 19.30 -1.26 -6.99
N ALA A 13 18.37 -1.84 -7.75
CA ALA A 13 17.28 -2.64 -7.20
C ALA A 13 17.77 -3.75 -6.24
N SER A 14 18.97 -4.29 -6.47
CA SER A 14 19.65 -5.25 -5.60
C SER A 14 19.96 -4.68 -4.21
N PHE A 15 20.46 -3.45 -4.11
CA PHE A 15 20.74 -2.78 -2.84
C PHE A 15 19.45 -2.49 -2.06
N ARG A 16 18.42 -1.99 -2.75
CA ARG A 16 17.10 -1.77 -2.12
C ARG A 16 16.47 -3.07 -1.61
N LYS A 17 16.62 -4.17 -2.35
CA LYS A 17 16.21 -5.51 -1.92
C LYS A 17 17.00 -5.98 -0.68
N ALA A 18 18.32 -5.80 -0.67
CA ALA A 18 19.16 -6.18 0.47
C ALA A 18 18.84 -5.37 1.74
N ALA A 19 18.61 -4.06 1.61
CA ALA A 19 18.19 -3.20 2.72
C ALA A 19 16.87 -3.67 3.32
N ARG A 20 15.86 -3.96 2.48
CA ARG A 20 14.58 -4.52 2.93
C ARG A 20 14.75 -5.87 3.61
N ALA A 21 15.57 -6.76 3.07
CA ALA A 21 15.85 -8.06 3.68
C ALA A 21 16.49 -7.92 5.08
N LYS A 22 17.42 -6.97 5.25
CA LYS A 22 18.02 -6.65 6.55
C LYS A 22 16.96 -6.15 7.54
N LYS A 23 16.13 -5.18 7.12
CA LYS A 23 15.03 -4.63 7.92
C LYS A 23 13.99 -5.69 8.31
N ALA A 24 13.67 -6.59 7.38
CA ALA A 24 12.74 -7.70 7.62
C ALA A 24 13.26 -8.63 8.73
N LYS A 25 14.53 -9.01 8.69
CA LYS A 25 15.16 -9.85 9.73
C LYS A 25 15.18 -9.16 11.10
N VAL A 26 15.45 -7.87 11.16
CA VAL A 26 15.38 -7.09 12.42
C VAL A 26 13.94 -7.03 12.93
N THR A 27 12.98 -6.76 12.05
CA THR A 27 11.55 -6.69 12.39
C THR A 27 11.07 -8.03 12.98
N LEU A 28 11.41 -9.14 12.33
CA LEU A 28 11.00 -10.48 12.76
C LEU A 28 11.70 -10.94 14.05
N ASN A 29 13.02 -10.79 14.13
CA ASN A 29 13.80 -11.43 15.19
C ASN A 29 13.99 -10.55 16.44
N GLN A 30 13.75 -9.24 16.35
CA GLN A 30 13.99 -8.30 17.44
C GLN A 30 12.73 -7.50 17.79
N LEU A 31 12.12 -6.84 16.80
CA LEU A 31 11.01 -5.92 17.06
C LEU A 31 9.73 -6.65 17.47
N ILE A 32 9.26 -7.63 16.69
CA ILE A 32 8.04 -8.38 17.03
C ILE A 32 8.17 -9.06 18.41
N PRO A 33 9.26 -9.78 18.73
CA PRO A 33 9.46 -10.37 20.05
C PRO A 33 9.49 -9.35 21.20
N SER A 34 9.93 -8.11 20.98
CA SER A 34 9.89 -7.06 22.01
C SER A 34 8.50 -6.43 22.15
N LEU A 35 7.70 -6.41 21.09
CA LEU A 35 6.33 -5.89 21.09
C LEU A 35 5.32 -6.85 21.77
N LEU A 36 5.36 -8.15 21.44
CA LEU A 36 4.31 -9.10 21.87
C LEU A 36 4.09 -9.20 23.39
N PRO A 37 5.13 -9.16 24.27
CA PRO A 37 4.93 -9.18 25.72
C PRO A 37 4.11 -7.99 26.25
N THR A 38 4.20 -6.84 25.57
CA THR A 38 3.49 -5.61 25.97
C THR A 38 2.13 -5.44 25.28
N HIS A 39 1.76 -6.36 24.36
CA HIS A 39 0.51 -6.33 23.59
C HIS A 39 -0.23 -7.68 23.71
N PRO A 40 -0.86 -7.98 24.86
CA PRO A 40 -1.53 -9.26 25.08
C PRO A 40 -2.69 -9.53 24.09
N ARG A 41 -3.34 -8.48 23.58
CA ARG A 41 -4.36 -8.58 22.53
C ARG A 41 -3.80 -9.17 21.23
N ALA A 42 -2.65 -8.67 20.77
CA ALA A 42 -1.97 -9.17 19.57
C ALA A 42 -1.53 -10.63 19.73
N ARG A 43 -0.97 -10.96 20.91
CA ARG A 43 -0.58 -12.34 21.24
C ARG A 43 -1.78 -13.29 21.21
N LYS A 44 -2.90 -12.90 21.83
CA LYS A 44 -4.14 -13.68 21.77
C LYS A 44 -4.62 -13.85 20.33
N GLY A 45 -4.51 -12.82 19.50
CA GLY A 45 -4.83 -12.87 18.08
C GLY A 45 -4.02 -13.94 17.33
N ILE A 46 -2.70 -13.96 17.56
CA ILE A 46 -1.78 -14.98 17.00
C ILE A 46 -2.16 -16.39 17.49
N ASP A 47 -2.40 -16.56 18.79
CA ASP A 47 -2.71 -17.87 19.38
C ASP A 47 -4.06 -18.43 18.91
N THR A 48 -5.01 -17.54 18.60
CA THR A 48 -6.36 -17.89 18.14
C THR A 48 -6.51 -17.89 16.63
N ALA A 49 -5.44 -17.63 15.87
CA ALA A 49 -5.45 -17.78 14.43
C ALA A 49 -5.86 -19.22 14.05
N GLU A 50 -6.63 -19.34 12.98
CA GLU A 50 -7.19 -20.63 12.56
C GLU A 50 -7.17 -20.79 11.04
N LEU A 51 -6.88 -22.00 10.58
CA LEU A 51 -7.04 -22.39 9.18
C LEU A 51 -8.49 -22.81 8.93
N ILE A 52 -9.16 -22.11 8.02
CA ILE A 52 -10.54 -22.38 7.61
C ILE A 52 -10.51 -22.97 6.21
N ILE A 53 -11.05 -24.17 6.04
CA ILE A 53 -11.10 -24.90 4.77
C ILE A 53 -12.56 -25.03 4.34
N GLU A 54 -12.85 -24.65 3.09
CA GLU A 54 -14.16 -24.75 2.46
C GLU A 54 -15.33 -24.31 3.37
N PRO A 55 -15.32 -23.04 3.84
CA PRO A 55 -16.39 -22.52 4.66
C PRO A 55 -17.71 -22.61 3.90
N LYS A 56 -18.73 -23.16 4.58
CA LYS A 56 -20.07 -23.31 4.03
C LYS A 56 -20.78 -21.95 4.02
N PRO A 57 -21.66 -21.68 3.04
CA PRO A 57 -22.51 -20.50 3.06
C PRO A 57 -23.30 -20.40 4.37
N ALA A 58 -23.42 -19.20 4.92
CA ALA A 58 -24.23 -18.98 6.11
C ALA A 58 -25.69 -19.40 5.84
N LYS A 59 -26.26 -20.24 6.70
CA LYS A 59 -27.70 -20.53 6.65
C LYS A 59 -28.41 -19.26 7.14
N LYS A 60 -29.38 -18.73 6.39
CA LYS A 60 -30.26 -17.65 6.87
C LYS A 60 -30.79 -18.05 8.25
N GLN A 61 -30.31 -17.42 9.30
CA GLN A 61 -30.88 -17.57 10.63
C GLN A 61 -32.22 -16.84 10.61
N LEU A 62 -33.31 -17.57 10.37
CA LEU A 62 -34.62 -17.13 10.84
C LEU A 62 -34.58 -17.23 12.36
N SER A 63 -34.20 -16.14 13.04
CA SER A 63 -34.41 -16.06 14.47
C SER A 63 -35.92 -15.99 14.73
N PRO A 64 -36.50 -16.89 15.54
CA PRO A 64 -37.83 -16.64 16.08
C PRO A 64 -37.68 -15.52 17.12
N SER A 65 -38.19 -14.33 16.80
CA SER A 65 -38.30 -13.25 17.76
C SER A 65 -39.19 -13.71 18.92
N LYS A 66 -38.60 -13.86 20.11
CA LYS A 66 -39.34 -14.17 21.35
C LYS A 66 -40.04 -12.97 21.97
N ASP A 67 -39.88 -11.78 21.40
CA ASP A 67 -40.62 -10.59 21.79
C ASP A 67 -41.25 -9.97 20.54
N GLY A 68 -42.57 -9.82 20.55
CA GLY A 68 -43.39 -9.30 19.46
C GLY A 68 -43.17 -7.83 19.10
N SER A 69 -41.99 -7.27 19.37
CA SER A 69 -41.57 -6.02 18.74
C SER A 69 -40.81 -6.34 17.47
N ALA A 70 -41.47 -6.14 16.32
CA ALA A 70 -40.80 -6.12 15.04
C ALA A 70 -39.73 -5.01 15.07
N ARG A 71 -38.47 -5.36 15.32
CA ARG A 71 -37.38 -4.57 14.74
C ARG A 71 -37.58 -4.70 13.24
N SER A 72 -37.86 -3.59 12.58
CA SER A 72 -37.75 -3.48 11.13
C SER A 72 -36.39 -4.05 10.77
N LEU A 73 -36.38 -5.19 10.09
CA LEU A 73 -35.21 -5.71 9.40
C LEU A 73 -34.79 -4.58 8.47
N GLU A 74 -33.71 -3.87 8.82
CA GLU A 74 -33.12 -2.91 7.91
C GLU A 74 -32.88 -3.64 6.60
N ALA A 75 -33.25 -2.96 5.50
CA ALA A 75 -33.36 -3.58 4.20
C ALA A 75 -32.11 -4.39 3.85
N ASP A 76 -32.33 -5.56 3.24
CA ASP A 76 -31.34 -6.52 2.70
C ASP A 76 -30.47 -5.83 1.61
N SER A 77 -29.68 -4.81 1.97
CA SER A 77 -28.89 -4.01 1.04
C SER A 77 -27.52 -4.64 0.82
N PRO A 78 -27.03 -4.71 -0.44
CA PRO A 78 -25.68 -5.18 -0.71
C PRO A 78 -24.65 -4.24 -0.08
N PRO A 79 -23.42 -4.74 0.19
CA PRO A 79 -22.34 -3.90 0.72
C PRO A 79 -22.09 -2.70 -0.19
N SER A 80 -21.75 -1.57 0.41
CA SER A 80 -21.16 -0.44 -0.33
C SER A 80 -19.79 -0.89 -0.87
N VAL A 81 -19.53 -0.64 -2.15
CA VAL A 81 -18.28 -1.07 -2.81
C VAL A 81 -17.52 0.15 -3.31
N VAL A 82 -16.30 0.30 -2.81
CA VAL A 82 -15.46 1.49 -3.02
C VAL A 82 -14.09 1.08 -3.56
N LEU A 83 -13.49 1.93 -4.41
CA LEU A 83 -12.10 1.86 -4.80
C LEU A 83 -11.32 3.03 -4.19
N ARG A 84 -10.13 2.75 -3.65
CA ARG A 84 -9.18 3.76 -3.18
C ARG A 84 -7.78 3.47 -3.70
N VAL A 85 -7.09 4.51 -4.16
CA VAL A 85 -5.69 4.44 -4.55
C VAL A 85 -4.82 4.59 -3.30
N ALA A 86 -4.63 3.49 -2.59
CA ALA A 86 -3.89 3.45 -1.33
C ALA A 86 -3.37 2.03 -1.06
N ASP A 87 -2.43 1.90 -0.13
CA ASP A 87 -2.06 0.59 0.39
C ASP A 87 -3.13 0.00 1.34
N THR A 88 -3.09 -1.33 1.51
CA THR A 88 -4.09 -2.07 2.28
C THR A 88 -4.25 -1.59 3.73
N LEU A 89 -3.15 -1.25 4.42
CA LEU A 89 -3.20 -0.80 5.81
C LEU A 89 -3.65 0.66 5.90
N THR A 90 -3.23 1.52 4.97
CA THR A 90 -3.69 2.92 4.89
C THR A 90 -5.21 2.96 4.71
N ALA A 91 -5.75 2.19 3.76
CA ALA A 91 -7.19 2.07 3.57
C ALA A 91 -7.91 1.51 4.82
N ALA A 92 -7.36 0.46 5.44
CA ALA A 92 -7.96 -0.14 6.62
C ALA A 92 -7.98 0.78 7.85
N HIS A 93 -6.94 1.60 8.05
CA HIS A 93 -6.85 2.53 9.18
C HIS A 93 -8.04 3.51 9.20
N SER A 94 -8.40 4.06 8.04
CA SER A 94 -9.56 4.97 7.91
C SER A 94 -10.92 4.32 8.21
N LEU A 95 -10.99 2.98 8.19
CA LEU A 95 -12.22 2.22 8.48
C LEU A 95 -12.30 1.80 9.94
N THR A 96 -11.16 1.76 10.64
CA THR A 96 -11.10 1.42 12.05
C THR A 96 -11.70 2.54 12.88
N SER A 97 -12.54 2.14 13.83
CA SER A 97 -13.23 3.04 14.74
C SER A 97 -13.21 2.38 16.11
N ASP A 98 -12.86 3.15 17.14
CA ASP A 98 -12.90 2.69 18.52
C ASP A 98 -14.32 2.65 19.08
N ARG A 99 -15.33 3.02 18.28
CA ARG A 99 -16.73 3.06 18.72
C ARG A 99 -17.30 1.65 18.89
N PRO A 100 -17.79 1.29 20.08
CA PRO A 100 -18.48 0.03 20.30
C PRO A 100 -19.68 -0.11 19.35
N GLY A 101 -19.73 -1.19 18.56
CA GLY A 101 -20.86 -1.51 17.70
C GLY A 101 -20.66 -1.27 16.20
N GLU A 102 -19.59 -0.60 15.76
CA GLU A 102 -19.31 -0.34 14.33
C GLU A 102 -18.69 -1.53 13.56
N GLY A 103 -18.59 -2.70 14.21
CA GLY A 103 -18.18 -3.95 13.60
C GLY A 103 -16.67 -4.11 13.39
N ARG A 104 -16.24 -5.34 13.07
CA ARG A 104 -14.82 -5.65 12.83
C ARG A 104 -14.39 -5.24 11.41
N VAL A 105 -13.18 -4.71 11.30
CA VAL A 105 -12.49 -4.46 10.02
C VAL A 105 -11.55 -5.61 9.75
N ALA A 106 -11.60 -6.18 8.54
CA ALA A 106 -10.62 -7.17 8.09
C ALA A 106 -9.89 -6.73 6.81
N ILE A 107 -8.66 -7.18 6.66
CA ILE A 107 -7.87 -7.03 5.43
C ILE A 107 -7.65 -8.39 4.77
N LEU A 108 -7.61 -8.44 3.44
CA LEU A 108 -7.12 -9.61 2.70
C LEU A 108 -5.59 -9.52 2.57
N ASN A 109 -4.86 -10.43 3.22
CA ASN A 109 -3.48 -10.71 2.87
C ASN A 109 -3.47 -11.59 1.59
N MET A 110 -2.88 -11.06 0.53
CA MET A 110 -2.73 -11.71 -0.76
C MET A 110 -1.59 -12.73 -0.72
N ALA A 111 -1.80 -13.77 0.07
CA ALA A 111 -0.76 -14.62 0.61
C ALA A 111 -0.09 -15.51 -0.44
N SER A 112 1.18 -15.81 -0.19
CA SER A 112 1.89 -16.91 -0.82
C SER A 112 1.23 -18.26 -0.45
N PRO A 113 0.99 -19.16 -1.41
CA PRO A 113 0.47 -20.49 -1.11
C PRO A 113 1.50 -21.39 -0.41
N LEU A 114 2.79 -21.07 -0.49
CA LEU A 114 3.89 -21.99 -0.15
C LEU A 114 4.75 -21.54 1.03
N THR A 115 4.79 -20.24 1.34
CA THR A 115 5.74 -19.71 2.33
C THR A 115 5.09 -18.62 3.17
N PRO A 116 5.11 -18.70 4.50
CA PRO A 116 4.62 -17.63 5.36
C PRO A 116 5.32 -16.30 5.10
N GLY A 117 4.52 -15.27 4.84
CA GLY A 117 5.04 -13.94 4.52
C GLY A 117 5.78 -13.87 3.18
N GLY A 118 5.62 -14.87 2.32
CA GLY A 118 6.20 -14.89 0.97
C GLY A 118 7.72 -14.70 0.98
N GLY A 119 8.18 -13.69 0.25
CA GLY A 119 9.59 -13.31 0.14
C GLY A 119 10.04 -12.27 1.18
N PHE A 120 9.31 -12.05 2.27
CA PHE A 120 9.56 -10.99 3.26
C PHE A 120 11.01 -10.96 3.75
N ILE A 121 11.52 -12.10 4.24
CA ILE A 121 12.89 -12.24 4.73
C ILE A 121 13.96 -12.04 3.64
N ASN A 122 13.57 -12.17 2.37
CA ASN A 122 14.41 -12.00 1.19
C ASN A 122 14.28 -10.59 0.58
N GLY A 123 13.53 -9.70 1.21
CA GLY A 123 13.35 -8.32 0.76
C GLY A 123 12.48 -8.18 -0.49
N ALA A 124 11.54 -9.09 -0.71
CA ALA A 124 10.49 -8.89 -1.72
C ALA A 124 9.58 -7.71 -1.32
N GLY A 125 8.75 -7.22 -2.24
CA GLY A 125 7.93 -6.01 -2.04
C GLY A 125 6.54 -6.11 -2.61
N SER A 126 5.93 -7.29 -2.51
CA SER A 126 4.50 -7.40 -2.76
C SER A 126 3.72 -6.93 -1.53
N GLN A 127 2.40 -7.00 -1.61
CA GLN A 127 1.50 -6.61 -0.54
C GLN A 127 1.73 -7.45 0.74
N GLU A 128 1.92 -8.77 0.63
CA GLU A 128 2.15 -9.64 1.79
C GLU A 128 3.42 -9.26 2.57
N GLU A 129 4.53 -8.96 1.87
CA GLU A 129 5.75 -8.54 2.53
C GLU A 129 5.62 -7.16 3.20
N SER A 130 4.83 -6.27 2.61
CA SER A 130 4.52 -4.98 3.23
C SER A 130 3.73 -5.17 4.55
N LEU A 131 2.73 -6.06 4.55
CA LEU A 131 2.01 -6.42 5.77
C LEU A 131 2.95 -6.99 6.83
N CYS A 132 3.78 -7.97 6.47
CA CYS A 132 4.74 -8.58 7.41
C CYS A 132 5.76 -7.58 7.97
N MET A 133 6.09 -6.52 7.21
CA MET A 133 6.97 -5.45 7.65
C MET A 133 6.28 -4.50 8.65
N ARG A 134 4.96 -4.40 8.63
CA ARG A 134 4.23 -3.32 9.32
C ARG A 134 3.32 -3.80 10.45
N CYS A 135 3.04 -5.10 10.52
CA CYS A 135 2.14 -5.64 11.52
C CYS A 135 2.57 -7.02 12.05
N THR A 136 1.94 -7.47 13.13
CA THR A 136 2.25 -8.74 13.81
C THR A 136 1.63 -9.97 13.12
N LEU A 137 1.39 -9.91 11.81
CA LEU A 137 0.72 -10.99 11.07
C LEU A 137 1.59 -12.23 10.97
N LEU A 138 2.87 -12.09 10.60
CA LEU A 138 3.75 -13.21 10.25
C LEU A 138 3.83 -14.32 11.33
N PRO A 139 3.94 -14.02 12.64
CA PRO A 139 3.91 -15.06 13.67
C PRO A 139 2.65 -15.93 13.72
N SER A 140 1.51 -15.43 13.21
CA SER A 140 0.26 -16.20 13.14
C SER A 140 0.22 -17.19 11.96
N LEU A 141 1.11 -17.02 10.98
CA LEU A 141 1.15 -17.80 9.76
C LEU A 141 2.01 -19.05 9.96
N LYS A 142 1.42 -20.09 10.56
CA LYS A 142 2.14 -21.32 10.95
C LYS A 142 2.56 -22.14 9.72
N ASP A 143 3.82 -22.57 9.68
CA ASP A 143 4.38 -23.38 8.57
C ASP A 143 3.55 -24.62 8.24
N GLU A 144 2.97 -25.28 9.25
CA GLU A 144 2.13 -26.48 9.10
C GLU A 144 0.85 -26.27 8.27
N TRP A 145 0.41 -25.02 8.09
CA TRP A 145 -0.75 -24.67 7.26
C TRP A 145 -0.37 -24.36 5.81
N TYR A 146 0.91 -24.19 5.50
CA TYR A 146 1.38 -23.83 4.16
C TYR A 146 1.49 -25.03 3.23
N ARG A 147 1.47 -24.73 1.92
CA ARG A 147 0.64 -25.47 0.95
C ARG A 147 -0.83 -25.23 1.25
N LEU A 148 -1.18 -23.94 1.33
CA LEU A 148 -2.52 -23.48 1.65
C LEU A 148 -3.53 -24.23 0.78
N PRO A 149 -4.62 -24.77 1.38
CA PRO A 149 -5.65 -25.44 0.62
C PRO A 149 -6.20 -24.52 -0.47
N GLU A 150 -6.57 -25.09 -1.60
CA GLU A 150 -7.04 -24.34 -2.75
C GLU A 150 -8.27 -23.48 -2.41
N LEU A 151 -9.20 -24.01 -1.61
CA LEU A 151 -10.28 -23.27 -0.98
C LEU A 151 -10.07 -23.19 0.54
N GLY A 152 -8.91 -22.70 0.97
CA GLY A 152 -8.62 -22.40 2.36
C GLY A 152 -8.05 -21.01 2.60
N ALA A 153 -8.23 -20.51 3.82
CA ALA A 153 -7.63 -19.26 4.28
C ALA A 153 -7.33 -19.33 5.78
N ILE A 154 -6.31 -18.58 6.21
CA ILE A 154 -6.02 -18.38 7.63
C ILE A 154 -6.72 -17.11 8.08
N TYR A 155 -7.54 -17.18 9.12
CA TYR A 155 -8.10 -16.01 9.77
C TYR A 155 -7.31 -15.71 11.04
N THR A 156 -6.74 -14.50 11.11
CA THR A 156 -5.98 -14.00 12.26
C THR A 156 -6.69 -12.76 12.81
N PRO A 157 -7.35 -12.85 13.98
CA PRO A 157 -7.94 -11.67 14.61
C PRO A 157 -6.86 -10.80 15.27
N ASP A 158 -7.19 -9.53 15.52
CA ASP A 158 -6.42 -8.64 16.39
C ASP A 158 -4.92 -8.50 16.00
N VAL A 159 -4.64 -8.39 14.70
CA VAL A 159 -3.29 -8.11 14.19
C VAL A 159 -2.90 -6.68 14.52
N LEU A 160 -1.81 -6.50 15.28
CA LEU A 160 -1.31 -5.18 15.66
C LEU A 160 -0.53 -4.56 14.52
N VAL A 161 -0.94 -3.37 14.07
CA VAL A 161 -0.21 -2.53 13.14
C VAL A 161 0.68 -1.57 13.93
N PHE A 162 1.98 -1.60 13.65
CA PHE A 162 2.99 -0.86 14.41
C PHE A 162 3.87 0.05 13.56
N ARG A 163 3.63 0.15 12.25
CA ARG A 163 4.40 1.00 11.34
C ARG A 163 3.51 1.56 10.23
N GLY A 164 3.66 2.86 9.97
CA GLY A 164 2.97 3.58 8.90
C GLY A 164 3.44 3.19 7.50
N GLU A 165 2.84 3.78 6.48
CA GLU A 165 3.29 3.63 5.10
C GLU A 165 4.65 4.32 4.92
N ASN A 166 5.58 3.69 4.19
CA ASN A 166 6.94 4.20 3.91
C ASN A 166 7.81 4.62 5.11
N SER A 167 7.32 4.47 6.35
CA SER A 167 8.06 4.85 7.56
C SER A 167 9.07 3.78 7.98
N ASP A 168 10.26 4.22 8.38
CA ASP A 168 11.23 3.39 9.07
C ASP A 168 10.92 3.24 10.57
N GLU A 169 10.17 4.18 11.12
CA GLU A 169 9.86 4.28 12.52
C GLU A 169 8.73 3.34 12.95
N VAL A 170 8.70 3.06 14.24
CA VAL A 170 7.63 2.30 14.87
C VAL A 170 6.68 3.31 15.48
N LEU A 171 5.40 3.21 15.16
CA LEU A 171 4.34 4.07 15.67
C LEU A 171 4.38 4.15 17.20
N GLU A 172 4.03 5.32 17.74
CA GLU A 172 3.86 5.47 19.18
C GLU A 172 2.77 4.52 19.68
N LYS A 173 2.84 4.13 20.95
CA LYS A 173 1.89 3.15 21.52
C LYS A 173 0.42 3.55 21.33
N LYS A 174 0.12 4.85 21.34
CA LYS A 174 -1.24 5.42 21.20
C LYS A 174 -1.77 5.39 19.76
N GLU A 175 -0.87 5.33 18.77
CA GLU A 175 -1.18 5.36 17.33
C GLU A 175 -1.26 3.96 16.73
N ARG A 176 -0.84 2.95 17.50
CA ARG A 176 -0.95 1.55 17.09
C ARG A 176 -2.40 1.12 17.14
N TRP A 177 -2.81 0.41 16.11
CA TRP A 177 -4.18 -0.03 15.93
C TRP A 177 -4.23 -1.53 15.58
N PHE A 178 -5.43 -2.08 15.59
CA PHE A 178 -5.67 -3.51 15.36
C PHE A 178 -6.59 -3.73 14.18
N VAL A 179 -6.32 -4.78 13.42
CA VAL A 179 -7.16 -5.21 12.30
C VAL A 179 -7.21 -6.72 12.25
N ASP A 180 -8.32 -7.28 11.78
CA ASP A 180 -8.36 -8.71 11.49
C ASP A 180 -7.76 -8.97 10.11
N CYS A 181 -7.18 -10.15 9.88
CA CYS A 181 -6.56 -10.49 8.61
C CYS A 181 -7.05 -11.85 8.10
N ILE A 182 -7.41 -11.90 6.82
CA ILE A 182 -7.69 -13.13 6.10
C ILE A 182 -6.53 -13.36 5.13
N SER A 183 -5.74 -14.41 5.34
CA SER A 183 -4.64 -14.79 4.46
C SER A 183 -5.06 -15.91 3.52
N ALA A 184 -5.14 -15.62 2.23
CA ALA A 184 -5.54 -16.57 1.20
C ALA A 184 -4.71 -16.39 -0.08
N ALA A 185 -4.44 -17.50 -0.76
CA ALA A 185 -3.65 -17.50 -2.01
C ALA A 185 -4.54 -17.51 -3.27
N MET A 186 -4.15 -16.72 -4.26
CA MET A 186 -4.75 -16.73 -5.60
C MET A 186 -4.04 -17.75 -6.51
N LEU A 187 -4.62 -18.00 -7.70
CA LEU A 187 -3.96 -18.77 -8.76
C LEU A 187 -2.61 -18.17 -9.10
N ARG A 188 -1.61 -19.02 -9.36
CA ARG A 188 -0.26 -18.57 -9.73
C ARG A 188 0.01 -18.88 -11.18
N ASN A 189 0.25 -17.83 -11.97
CA ASN A 189 0.53 -17.87 -13.40
C ASN A 189 -0.47 -18.76 -14.17
N PRO A 190 -1.78 -18.51 -14.04
CA PRO A 190 -2.77 -19.23 -14.83
C PRO A 190 -2.54 -18.97 -16.32
N GLU A 191 -3.05 -19.87 -17.16
CA GLU A 191 -2.95 -19.70 -18.61
C GLU A 191 -3.90 -18.57 -19.06
N THR A 192 -3.35 -17.59 -19.77
CA THR A 192 -4.08 -16.40 -20.19
C THR A 192 -3.87 -16.12 -21.66
N ASP A 193 -4.92 -15.67 -22.34
CA ASP A 193 -4.86 -15.16 -23.70
C ASP A 193 -4.97 -13.63 -23.68
N ARG A 194 -4.22 -12.95 -24.56
CA ARG A 194 -4.19 -11.49 -24.65
C ARG A 194 -4.87 -11.06 -25.94
N ASP A 195 -5.93 -10.28 -25.79
CA ASP A 195 -6.59 -9.62 -26.91
C ASP A 195 -5.71 -8.45 -27.38
N GLU A 196 -5.15 -8.57 -28.59
CA GLU A 196 -4.31 -7.52 -29.19
C GLU A 196 -5.08 -6.23 -29.48
N SER A 197 -6.40 -6.31 -29.68
CA SER A 197 -7.23 -5.15 -30.03
C SER A 197 -7.57 -4.29 -28.82
N THR A 198 -7.86 -4.92 -27.68
CA THR A 198 -8.25 -4.23 -26.44
C THR A 198 -7.11 -4.11 -25.43
N GLY A 199 -6.04 -4.89 -25.61
CA GLY A 199 -4.90 -4.97 -24.70
C GLY A 199 -5.17 -5.76 -23.42
N PHE A 200 -6.42 -6.20 -23.18
CA PHE A 200 -6.80 -6.96 -22.00
C PHE A 200 -6.44 -8.45 -22.13
N SER A 201 -6.07 -9.05 -21.01
CA SER A 201 -5.89 -10.50 -20.91
C SER A 201 -7.11 -11.15 -20.26
N SER A 202 -7.37 -12.39 -20.63
CA SER A 202 -8.45 -13.21 -20.09
C SER A 202 -7.94 -14.62 -19.79
N TYR A 203 -8.59 -15.33 -18.87
CA TYR A 203 -8.22 -16.73 -18.60
C TYR A 203 -8.54 -17.62 -19.81
N VAL A 204 -7.66 -18.57 -20.13
CA VAL A 204 -7.99 -19.56 -21.17
C VAL A 204 -9.02 -20.57 -20.63
N ASN A 205 -8.83 -21.01 -19.39
CA ASN A 205 -9.63 -22.08 -18.80
C ASN A 205 -10.79 -21.55 -17.95
N ASP A 206 -12.01 -22.03 -18.22
CA ASP A 206 -13.19 -21.70 -17.41
C ASP A 206 -13.12 -22.26 -15.99
N THR A 207 -12.33 -23.32 -15.76
CA THR A 207 -12.07 -23.85 -14.42
C THR A 207 -11.34 -22.82 -13.55
N ASP A 208 -10.40 -22.06 -14.12
CA ASP A 208 -9.66 -21.01 -13.40
C ASP A 208 -10.61 -19.87 -13.02
N ARG A 209 -11.48 -19.45 -13.96
CA ARG A 209 -12.55 -18.47 -13.68
C ARG A 209 -13.44 -18.91 -12.52
N GLN A 210 -13.90 -20.17 -12.56
CA GLN A 210 -14.78 -20.70 -11.53
C GLN A 210 -14.09 -20.80 -10.17
N LEU A 211 -12.82 -21.21 -10.16
CA LEU A 211 -12.03 -21.31 -8.94
C LEU A 211 -11.77 -19.93 -8.32
N VAL A 212 -11.46 -18.92 -9.14
CA VAL A 212 -11.34 -17.52 -8.69
C VAL A 212 -12.63 -17.05 -8.02
N LEU A 213 -13.79 -17.35 -8.60
CA LEU A 213 -15.09 -17.01 -8.00
C LEU A 213 -15.31 -17.71 -6.65
N GLU A 214 -14.99 -19.00 -6.53
CA GLU A 214 -15.14 -19.72 -5.27
C GLU A 214 -14.16 -19.24 -4.19
N LYS A 215 -12.93 -18.87 -4.56
CA LYS A 215 -11.96 -18.24 -3.67
C LYS A 215 -12.47 -16.90 -3.12
N MET A 216 -13.07 -16.06 -3.98
CA MET A 216 -13.66 -14.78 -3.55
C MET A 216 -14.85 -14.98 -2.60
N LYS A 217 -15.75 -15.93 -2.92
CA LYS A 217 -16.86 -16.29 -2.03
C LYS A 217 -16.37 -16.82 -0.70
N MET A 218 -15.34 -17.66 -0.69
CA MET A 218 -14.72 -18.18 0.53
C MET A 218 -14.30 -17.04 1.46
N VAL A 219 -13.59 -16.02 0.95
CA VAL A 219 -13.17 -14.86 1.75
C VAL A 219 -14.39 -14.16 2.37
N LEU A 220 -15.44 -13.92 1.59
CA LEU A 220 -16.65 -13.25 2.09
C LEU A 220 -17.45 -14.12 3.08
N ARG A 221 -17.50 -15.43 2.89
CA ARG A 221 -18.09 -16.37 3.87
C ARG A 221 -17.35 -16.31 5.20
N ILE A 222 -16.01 -16.21 5.18
CA ILE A 222 -15.20 -16.03 6.39
C ILE A 222 -15.55 -14.69 7.05
N CYS A 223 -15.66 -13.61 6.28
CA CYS A 223 -16.09 -12.31 6.81
C CYS A 223 -17.43 -12.42 7.56
N GLN A 224 -18.45 -13.05 6.97
CA GLN A 224 -19.76 -13.23 7.62
C GLN A 224 -19.67 -14.07 8.91
N VAL A 225 -18.99 -15.21 8.85
CA VAL A 225 -18.84 -16.11 10.01
C VAL A 225 -18.09 -15.43 11.17
N LYS A 226 -17.13 -14.56 10.86
CA LYS A 226 -16.32 -13.83 11.85
C LYS A 226 -16.93 -12.49 12.27
N GLY A 227 -18.08 -12.11 11.71
CA GLY A 227 -18.73 -10.83 12.03
C GLY A 227 -17.96 -9.60 11.56
N VAL A 228 -17.21 -9.75 10.46
CA VAL A 228 -16.52 -8.64 9.78
C VAL A 228 -17.55 -7.82 9.02
N LYS A 229 -17.64 -6.53 9.36
CA LYS A 229 -18.58 -5.57 8.80
C LYS A 229 -17.96 -4.74 7.69
N LYS A 230 -16.64 -4.50 7.76
CA LYS A 230 -15.89 -3.76 6.75
C LYS A 230 -14.68 -4.59 6.30
N VAL A 231 -14.47 -4.74 4.99
CA VAL A 231 -13.34 -5.51 4.48
C VAL A 231 -12.55 -4.73 3.43
N VAL A 232 -11.22 -4.74 3.57
CA VAL A 232 -10.29 -4.20 2.58
C VAL A 232 -9.75 -5.34 1.72
N LEU A 233 -10.07 -5.27 0.44
CA LEU A 233 -9.63 -6.16 -0.63
C LEU A 233 -8.64 -5.40 -1.54
N GLY A 234 -8.33 -5.98 -2.69
CA GLY A 234 -7.54 -5.31 -3.73
C GLY A 234 -7.45 -6.16 -4.99
N ALA A 235 -6.49 -5.83 -5.86
CA ALA A 235 -6.21 -6.56 -7.10
C ALA A 235 -5.53 -7.93 -6.84
N TRP A 236 -6.27 -8.83 -6.21
CA TRP A 236 -5.76 -10.10 -5.70
C TRP A 236 -5.19 -10.98 -6.82
N GLY A 237 -3.88 -11.23 -6.75
CA GLY A 237 -3.15 -12.06 -7.71
C GLY A 237 -2.74 -11.35 -9.02
N CYS A 238 -3.04 -10.06 -9.18
CA CYS A 238 -2.75 -9.32 -10.42
C CYS A 238 -1.28 -8.86 -10.57
N GLY A 239 -0.47 -8.99 -9.52
CA GLY A 239 0.96 -8.70 -9.55
C GLY A 239 1.78 -9.94 -9.94
N ALA A 240 2.64 -10.38 -9.02
CA ALA A 240 3.60 -11.49 -9.25
C ALA A 240 2.96 -12.85 -9.60
N PHE A 241 1.64 -12.99 -9.48
CA PHE A 241 0.89 -14.21 -9.78
C PHE A 241 0.22 -14.17 -11.15
N GLY A 242 0.32 -13.06 -11.90
CA GLY A 242 -0.06 -13.01 -13.31
C GLY A 242 -1.55 -13.16 -13.61
N ASN A 243 -2.45 -12.89 -12.65
CA ASN A 243 -3.88 -12.91 -12.94
C ASN A 243 -4.29 -11.65 -13.72
N PRO A 244 -5.14 -11.75 -14.75
CA PRO A 244 -5.60 -10.57 -15.47
C PRO A 244 -6.49 -9.68 -14.58
N VAL A 245 -6.12 -8.41 -14.46
CA VAL A 245 -6.86 -7.44 -13.62
C VAL A 245 -8.33 -7.33 -14.03
N GLY A 246 -8.63 -7.38 -15.34
CA GLY A 246 -9.99 -7.30 -15.85
C GLY A 246 -10.87 -8.49 -15.45
N GLU A 247 -10.32 -9.71 -15.45
CA GLU A 247 -11.01 -10.91 -14.99
C GLU A 247 -11.22 -10.89 -13.47
N VAL A 248 -10.21 -10.46 -12.69
CA VAL A 248 -10.31 -10.36 -11.22
C VAL A 248 -11.36 -9.32 -10.81
N ALA A 249 -11.35 -8.12 -11.43
CA ALA A 249 -12.35 -7.09 -11.19
C ALA A 249 -13.77 -7.59 -11.55
N SER A 250 -13.90 -8.22 -12.72
CA SER A 250 -15.16 -8.81 -13.19
C SER A 250 -15.67 -9.93 -12.26
N ALA A 251 -14.77 -10.74 -11.71
CA ALA A 251 -15.10 -11.79 -10.77
C ALA A 251 -15.60 -11.20 -9.45
N TRP A 252 -14.91 -10.20 -8.89
CA TRP A 252 -15.37 -9.51 -7.68
C TRP A 252 -16.75 -8.88 -7.88
N LYS A 253 -16.99 -8.23 -9.02
CA LYS A 253 -18.31 -7.70 -9.37
C LYS A 253 -19.38 -8.78 -9.37
N LYS A 254 -19.12 -9.93 -10.02
CA LYS A 254 -20.05 -11.07 -10.08
C LYS A 254 -20.36 -11.63 -8.70
N VAL A 255 -19.39 -11.62 -7.78
CA VAL A 255 -19.56 -12.10 -6.41
C VAL A 255 -20.32 -11.09 -5.54
N LEU A 256 -19.96 -9.80 -5.60
CA LEU A 256 -20.47 -8.77 -4.69
C LEU A 256 -21.84 -8.22 -5.10
N LEU A 257 -22.07 -8.04 -6.41
CA LEU A 257 -23.27 -7.37 -6.89
C LEU A 257 -24.33 -8.36 -7.36
N PRO A 258 -25.62 -8.14 -7.03
CA PRO A 258 -26.69 -8.94 -7.56
C PRO A 258 -26.80 -8.77 -9.08
N ARG A 259 -26.68 -9.87 -9.84
CA ARG A 259 -27.15 -9.89 -11.25
C ARG A 259 -28.62 -9.46 -11.38
N ASN A 260 -28.87 -8.44 -12.19
CA ASN A 260 -30.19 -8.08 -12.72
C ASN A 260 -30.56 -9.01 -13.90
N ASP A 261 -30.80 -10.29 -13.61
CA ASP A 261 -31.22 -11.22 -14.65
C ASP A 261 -32.73 -11.05 -14.90
N ASN A 262 -33.10 -10.17 -15.84
CA ASN A 262 -34.47 -10.02 -16.38
C ASN A 262 -34.96 -11.26 -17.18
N LYS A 263 -34.38 -12.44 -16.96
CA LYS A 263 -34.79 -13.70 -17.58
C LYS A 263 -34.93 -14.77 -16.50
N GLY A 264 -36.17 -15.05 -16.12
CA GLY A 264 -36.57 -15.97 -15.06
C GLY A 264 -36.14 -17.43 -15.27
N LYS A 265 -34.84 -17.73 -15.13
CA LYS A 265 -34.32 -19.10 -15.02
C LYS A 265 -33.76 -19.36 -13.63
N LYS A 266 -34.49 -20.23 -12.92
CA LYS A 266 -34.22 -20.98 -11.68
C LYS A 266 -33.09 -20.50 -10.76
N LYS A 267 -33.52 -20.01 -9.59
CA LYS A 267 -32.88 -19.99 -8.27
C LYS A 267 -31.80 -21.07 -8.08
N GLY A 268 -30.56 -20.78 -8.45
CA GLY A 268 -29.42 -21.26 -7.66
C GLY A 268 -29.42 -20.52 -6.32
N ASN A 269 -28.91 -21.16 -5.26
CA ASN A 269 -28.78 -20.56 -3.94
C ASN A 269 -27.79 -19.39 -4.01
N LYS A 270 -28.28 -18.20 -4.37
CA LYS A 270 -27.46 -17.01 -4.59
C LYS A 270 -27.06 -16.48 -3.22
N GLU A 271 -25.79 -16.61 -2.88
CA GLU A 271 -25.24 -16.09 -1.64
C GLU A 271 -25.39 -14.58 -1.60
N THR A 272 -25.71 -14.05 -0.42
CA THR A 272 -25.83 -12.61 -0.17
C THR A 272 -24.91 -12.25 0.99
N TRP A 273 -24.36 -11.04 0.93
CA TRP A 273 -23.32 -10.56 1.84
C TRP A 273 -23.85 -9.49 2.80
N ASN A 274 -25.11 -9.60 3.22
CA ASN A 274 -25.86 -8.54 3.91
C ASN A 274 -25.29 -8.21 5.31
N ASP A 275 -24.43 -9.08 5.84
CA ASP A 275 -23.72 -8.83 7.10
C ASP A 275 -22.43 -8.01 6.91
N ILE A 276 -22.08 -7.66 5.67
CA ILE A 276 -20.93 -6.82 5.32
C ILE A 276 -21.47 -5.47 4.83
N ASP A 277 -21.07 -4.40 5.49
CA ASP A 277 -21.58 -3.04 5.25
C ASP A 277 -20.75 -2.33 4.16
N LYS A 278 -19.42 -2.52 4.17
CA LYS A 278 -18.49 -1.85 3.26
C LYS A 278 -17.36 -2.77 2.78
N VAL A 279 -17.11 -2.75 1.48
CA VAL A 279 -15.98 -3.39 0.80
C VAL A 279 -15.13 -2.30 0.15
N VAL A 280 -13.86 -2.23 0.50
CA VAL A 280 -12.91 -1.26 -0.10
C VAL A 280 -11.86 -2.03 -0.89
N PHE A 281 -11.74 -1.76 -2.18
CA PHE A 281 -10.60 -2.19 -2.97
C PHE A 281 -9.47 -1.17 -2.79
N ALA A 282 -8.42 -1.54 -2.07
CA ALA A 282 -7.20 -0.74 -1.93
C ALA A 282 -6.18 -1.20 -2.98
N ILE A 283 -5.91 -0.35 -3.97
CA ILE A 283 -4.97 -0.65 -5.07
C ILE A 283 -3.97 0.51 -5.17
N LYS A 284 -2.74 0.29 -4.69
CA LYS A 284 -1.70 1.31 -4.61
C LYS A 284 -1.23 1.82 -5.99
N ASP A 285 -1.16 0.94 -6.98
CA ASP A 285 -0.74 1.32 -8.34
C ASP A 285 -1.91 1.99 -9.08
N ALA A 286 -1.77 3.26 -9.44
CA ALA A 286 -2.84 4.05 -10.05
C ALA A 286 -3.32 3.45 -11.39
N GLY A 287 -2.40 3.01 -12.25
CA GLY A 287 -2.76 2.41 -13.54
C GLY A 287 -3.53 1.09 -13.36
N MET A 288 -3.14 0.26 -12.39
CA MET A 288 -3.88 -0.94 -12.01
C MET A 288 -5.23 -0.61 -11.40
N ALA A 289 -5.34 0.46 -10.60
CA ALA A 289 -6.60 0.92 -10.04
C ALA A 289 -7.57 1.37 -11.15
N ASP A 290 -7.08 2.13 -12.13
CA ASP A 290 -7.85 2.58 -13.28
C ASP A 290 -8.32 1.39 -14.13
N ALA A 291 -7.44 0.42 -14.41
CA ALA A 291 -7.80 -0.80 -15.14
C ALA A 291 -8.82 -1.65 -14.37
N PHE A 292 -8.69 -1.72 -13.03
CA PHE A 292 -9.62 -2.43 -12.16
C PHE A 292 -10.99 -1.73 -12.16
N GLU A 293 -11.02 -0.40 -12.05
CA GLU A 293 -12.23 0.41 -12.10
C GLU A 293 -12.96 0.25 -13.44
N ALA A 294 -12.24 0.38 -14.56
CA ALA A 294 -12.80 0.25 -15.90
C ALA A 294 -13.44 -1.14 -16.11
N ALA A 295 -12.78 -2.20 -15.65
CA ALA A 295 -13.30 -3.56 -15.76
C ALA A 295 -14.45 -3.86 -14.79
N PHE A 296 -14.40 -3.32 -13.57
CA PHE A 296 -15.51 -3.46 -12.61
C PHE A 296 -16.74 -2.68 -13.10
N GLY A 297 -16.57 -1.46 -13.60
CA GLY A 297 -17.62 -0.60 -14.11
C GLY A 297 -18.69 -0.27 -13.07
N LYS A 298 -19.97 -0.26 -13.48
CA LYS A 298 -21.10 0.13 -12.61
C LYS A 298 -21.15 -0.65 -11.29
N GLY A 299 -21.37 0.07 -10.20
CA GLY A 299 -21.51 -0.47 -8.84
C GLY A 299 -20.24 -0.40 -7.99
N LEU A 300 -19.20 0.26 -8.47
CA LEU A 300 -18.00 0.66 -7.73
C LEU A 300 -17.94 2.19 -7.72
N THR A 301 -17.67 2.77 -6.55
CA THR A 301 -17.45 4.21 -6.40
C THR A 301 -15.98 4.45 -6.07
N ARG A 302 -15.29 5.32 -6.83
CA ARG A 302 -13.95 5.77 -6.47
C ARG A 302 -14.06 6.86 -5.41
N GLU A 303 -13.41 6.66 -4.27
CA GLU A 303 -13.20 7.71 -3.27
C GLU A 303 -11.81 8.30 -3.52
N GLU A 304 -11.73 9.62 -3.62
CA GLU A 304 -10.45 10.32 -3.60
C GLU A 304 -9.83 10.20 -2.20
N ALA A 305 -8.50 10.23 -2.10
CA ALA A 305 -7.85 10.16 -0.81
C ALA A 305 -8.29 11.36 0.03
N ASP A 306 -8.69 11.13 1.29
CA ASP A 306 -8.94 12.23 2.22
C ASP A 306 -7.63 13.04 2.36
N GLU A 307 -7.62 14.29 1.91
CA GLU A 307 -6.59 15.30 2.19
C GLU A 307 -6.61 15.68 3.68
N SER A 308 -6.54 14.71 4.58
CA SER A 308 -6.49 14.95 6.02
C SER A 308 -5.11 14.65 6.57
N GLY A 309 -4.27 15.69 6.57
CA GLY A 309 -3.22 15.88 7.56
C GLY A 309 -1.87 15.27 7.25
N ASP A 310 -1.27 15.67 6.13
CA ASP A 310 0.06 16.28 6.11
C ASP A 310 0.05 17.20 4.89
N GLU A 311 -0.14 18.50 5.12
CA GLU A 311 0.15 19.54 4.14
C GLU A 311 1.66 19.53 3.89
N ASP A 312 2.13 18.59 3.07
CA ASP A 312 3.37 18.63 2.31
C ASP A 312 3.35 17.52 1.24
N GLU A 313 2.24 17.40 0.52
CA GLU A 313 2.27 17.00 -0.89
C GLU A 313 1.92 18.24 -1.74
N SER A 314 2.72 19.32 -1.58
CA SER A 314 3.19 19.94 -2.81
C SER A 314 3.96 18.84 -3.54
N GLU A 315 3.83 18.74 -4.87
CA GLU A 315 4.75 17.92 -5.65
C GLU A 315 6.17 18.40 -5.33
N VAL A 316 6.81 17.83 -4.30
CA VAL A 316 8.15 18.22 -3.91
C VAL A 316 8.98 17.86 -5.11
N ASP A 317 9.45 18.90 -5.79
CA ASP A 317 10.33 18.77 -6.93
C ASP A 317 11.39 17.73 -6.53
N PRO A 318 11.57 16.65 -7.30
CA PRO A 318 12.61 15.68 -7.03
C PRO A 318 13.97 16.35 -6.79
N GLU A 319 14.21 17.54 -7.34
CA GLU A 319 15.39 18.35 -7.04
C GLU A 319 15.41 18.93 -5.62
N GLU A 320 14.28 19.38 -5.07
CA GLU A 320 14.18 19.95 -3.72
C GLU A 320 14.30 18.86 -2.64
N ALA A 321 13.66 17.70 -2.85
CA ALA A 321 13.81 16.54 -1.95
C ALA A 321 15.25 16.00 -1.94
N ASN A 322 15.90 15.94 -3.11
CA ASN A 322 17.30 15.54 -3.22
C ASN A 322 18.25 16.57 -2.59
N ARG A 323 17.93 17.87 -2.72
CA ARG A 323 18.70 18.96 -2.08
C ARG A 323 18.61 18.86 -0.57
N ALA A 324 17.42 18.62 -0.01
CA ALA A 324 17.23 18.43 1.43
C ALA A 324 17.99 17.21 1.97
N GLU A 325 17.92 16.06 1.28
CA GLU A 325 18.66 14.84 1.67
C GLU A 325 20.19 15.06 1.60
N LEU A 326 20.67 15.78 0.58
CA LEU A 326 22.09 16.09 0.43
C LEU A 326 22.59 17.05 1.52
N GLN A 327 21.79 18.06 1.87
CA GLN A 327 22.09 18.99 2.97
C GLN A 327 22.15 18.28 4.32
N GLU A 328 21.25 17.33 4.58
CA GLU A 328 21.25 16.54 5.81
C GLU A 328 22.51 15.67 5.92
N ARG A 329 22.88 14.98 4.83
CA ARG A 329 24.12 14.17 4.79
C ARG A 329 25.39 14.99 4.96
N ILE A 330 25.42 16.21 4.42
CA ILE A 330 26.53 17.16 4.64
C ILE A 330 26.63 17.49 6.13
N ARG A 331 25.51 17.83 6.77
CA ARG A 331 25.44 18.18 8.19
C ARG A 331 25.88 17.04 9.10
N GLU A 332 25.42 15.82 8.85
CA GLU A 332 25.84 14.63 9.59
C GLU A 332 27.35 14.37 9.44
N LEU A 333 27.90 14.58 8.24
CA LEU A 333 29.30 14.34 7.96
C LEU A 333 30.20 15.42 8.60
N GLU A 334 29.75 16.68 8.65
CA GLU A 334 30.41 17.77 9.37
C GLU A 334 30.49 17.47 10.88
N GLU A 335 29.37 17.06 11.49
CA GLU A 335 29.34 16.71 12.91
C GLU A 335 30.26 15.51 13.21
N ARG A 336 30.34 14.54 12.29
CA ARG A 336 31.25 13.40 12.39
C ARG A 336 32.72 13.80 12.26
N ILE A 337 33.05 14.76 11.40
CA ILE A 337 34.40 15.34 11.26
C ILE A 337 34.81 16.07 12.54
N GLU A 338 33.89 16.80 13.15
CA GLU A 338 34.12 17.52 14.40
C GLU A 338 34.43 16.55 15.56
N LYS A 339 33.63 15.48 15.67
CA LYS A 339 33.78 14.44 16.71
C LYS A 339 34.97 13.49 16.48
N THR A 340 35.61 13.51 15.31
CA THR A 340 36.71 12.59 14.99
C THR A 340 38.07 13.16 15.43
N ALA A 341 38.74 12.45 16.35
CA ALA A 341 40.05 12.82 16.88
C ALA A 341 41.25 12.36 16.00
N ASN A 342 41.04 11.40 15.08
CA ASN A 342 42.11 10.88 14.21
C ASN A 342 42.37 11.81 13.01
N PRO A 343 43.57 12.39 12.85
CA PRO A 343 43.86 13.35 11.79
C PRO A 343 43.73 12.81 10.37
N GLN A 344 44.16 11.56 10.12
CA GLN A 344 44.10 10.95 8.78
C GLN A 344 42.66 10.62 8.37
N LEU A 345 41.85 10.16 9.33
CA LEU A 345 40.43 9.89 9.10
C LEU A 345 39.65 11.21 8.92
N LYS A 346 39.99 12.25 9.69
CA LYS A 346 39.40 13.59 9.57
C LYS A 346 39.65 14.18 8.18
N GLU A 347 40.85 13.99 7.65
CA GLU A 347 41.20 14.46 6.30
C GLU A 347 40.45 13.68 5.21
N GLY A 348 40.35 12.35 5.33
CA GLY A 348 39.55 11.53 4.41
C GLY A 348 38.07 11.92 4.41
N LEU A 349 37.50 12.25 5.58
CA LEU A 349 36.12 12.70 5.69
C LEU A 349 35.91 14.11 5.09
N ARG A 350 36.90 15.02 5.20
CA ARG A 350 36.84 16.35 4.54
C ARG A 350 36.83 16.26 3.03
N VAL A 351 37.56 15.30 2.44
CA VAL A 351 37.53 15.05 1.00
C VAL A 351 36.14 14.59 0.55
N ILE A 352 35.49 13.72 1.33
CA ILE A 352 34.13 13.26 1.07
C ILE A 352 33.13 14.41 1.21
N LEU A 353 33.29 15.25 2.25
CA LEU A 353 32.46 16.44 2.47
C LEU A 353 32.55 17.41 1.29
N ALA A 354 33.75 17.72 0.80
CA ALA A 354 33.94 18.59 -0.36
C ALA A 354 33.23 18.02 -1.62
N GLY A 355 33.25 16.71 -1.80
CA GLY A 355 32.55 16.03 -2.89
C GLY A 355 31.02 16.07 -2.79
N LEU A 356 30.45 16.14 -1.57
CA LEU A 356 29.02 16.29 -1.34
C LEU A 356 28.57 17.74 -1.47
N VAL A 357 29.35 18.69 -0.94
CA VAL A 357 29.09 20.13 -1.09
C VAL A 357 29.10 20.54 -2.56
N GLY A 358 30.00 19.99 -3.36
CA GLY A 358 30.06 20.24 -4.81
C GLY A 358 28.87 19.68 -5.61
N GLN A 359 27.97 18.90 -5.00
CA GLN A 359 26.74 18.40 -5.62
C GLN A 359 25.53 19.30 -5.36
N LEU A 360 25.65 20.32 -4.51
CA LEU A 360 24.60 21.32 -4.32
C LEU A 360 24.60 22.33 -5.48
N PRO A 361 23.43 22.70 -6.03
CA PRO A 361 23.35 23.74 -7.05
C PRO A 361 23.84 25.08 -6.47
N SER A 362 24.63 25.82 -7.25
CA SER A 362 25.11 27.17 -6.90
C SER A 362 23.93 28.14 -6.87
N GLU A 363 23.71 28.81 -5.74
CA GLU A 363 22.75 29.92 -5.64
C GLU A 363 23.28 31.15 -6.39
N GLU A 364 23.10 31.18 -7.71
CA GLU A 364 23.23 32.40 -8.51
C GLU A 364 22.03 32.52 -9.45
N ASN A 365 20.92 33.04 -8.91
CA ASN A 365 20.13 34.11 -9.52
C ASN A 365 18.85 34.35 -8.72
N GLY A 366 18.79 35.48 -8.02
CA GLY A 366 17.58 35.90 -7.33
C GLY A 366 17.77 37.07 -6.37
N ASN A 367 18.37 38.17 -6.82
CA ASN A 367 18.00 39.54 -6.42
C ASN A 367 19.02 40.56 -6.94
N ALA A 368 18.68 41.24 -8.03
CA ALA A 368 19.16 42.59 -8.33
C ALA A 368 18.33 43.17 -9.50
N ALA A 369 17.14 43.66 -9.19
CA ALA A 369 16.52 44.70 -9.99
C ALA A 369 15.76 45.65 -9.03
N ASP A 370 15.99 46.93 -9.25
CA ASP A 370 15.43 48.11 -8.59
C ASP A 370 15.93 48.40 -7.17
N GLU A 371 16.97 49.25 -7.09
CA GLU A 371 16.79 50.66 -6.69
C GLU A 371 18.13 51.42 -6.74
N VAL A 372 18.06 52.69 -7.21
CA VAL A 372 19.05 53.79 -7.09
C VAL A 372 20.26 53.70 -8.06
N SER A 373 20.65 54.70 -8.86
CA SER A 373 20.29 56.12 -9.04
C SER A 373 20.75 56.57 -10.44
N GLU A 374 19.91 57.38 -11.09
CA GLU A 374 20.36 58.37 -12.07
C GLU A 374 21.22 59.40 -11.33
N GLU A 375 22.46 59.61 -11.76
CA GLU A 375 23.19 60.87 -11.58
C GLU A 375 24.40 60.94 -12.53
N GLU A 376 24.28 61.84 -13.50
CA GLU A 376 25.29 62.75 -14.05
C GLU A 376 26.65 62.20 -14.55
N SER A 377 26.83 62.29 -15.87
CA SER A 377 28.02 62.96 -16.44
C SER A 377 27.71 63.45 -17.86
N GLU A 378 27.20 64.68 -17.93
CA GLU A 378 27.45 65.58 -19.05
C GLU A 378 28.89 66.08 -18.95
N GLU A 379 29.51 66.30 -20.12
CA GLU A 379 30.70 67.09 -20.45
C GLU A 379 31.55 66.29 -21.45
N GLU A 380 32.06 66.82 -22.55
CA GLU A 380 31.74 67.94 -23.42
C GLU A 380 32.73 67.74 -24.58
N SER A 381 32.33 68.08 -25.80
CA SER A 381 33.22 68.12 -26.95
C SER A 381 33.97 69.46 -26.99
N GLU A 382 35.30 69.46 -27.05
CA GLU A 382 36.07 70.58 -27.59
C GLU A 382 37.21 70.11 -28.53
N GLU A 383 37.08 70.55 -29.78
CA GLU A 383 38.04 71.00 -30.82
C GLU A 383 39.50 70.48 -30.78
N GLU A 384 39.98 69.78 -31.82
CA GLU A 384 40.56 70.28 -33.10
C GLU A 384 41.88 71.08 -33.00
N SER A 385 42.83 70.71 -33.90
CA SER A 385 44.14 71.31 -34.26
C SER A 385 45.29 71.04 -33.26
N GLU A 386 46.55 70.75 -33.59
CA GLU A 386 47.44 70.97 -34.76
C GLU A 386 48.46 69.80 -34.84
N GLU A 387 48.75 69.27 -36.03
CA GLU A 387 50.05 69.33 -36.74
C GLU A 387 51.35 69.08 -35.94
N GLY A 388 52.13 68.09 -36.40
CA GLY A 388 53.58 68.27 -36.63
C GLY A 388 54.57 67.50 -35.73
N GLU A 389 55.53 66.86 -36.41
CA GLU A 389 56.84 66.35 -35.93
C GLU A 389 56.78 65.04 -35.13
N ASP A 390 57.33 63.89 -35.56
CA ASP A 390 58.51 63.55 -36.38
C ASP A 390 58.29 62.26 -37.21
#